data_AF-A0A8T7CU17-F1
#
_entry.id   AF-A0A8T7CU17-F1
#
_cell.length_a   1.000
_cell.length_b   1.000
_cell.length_c   1.000
_cell.angle_alpha   90.00
_cell.angle_beta   90.00
_cell.angle_gamma   90.00
#
_symmetry.space_group_name_H-M   'P 1'
#
loop_
_entity.id
_entity.type
_entity.pdbx_description
1 polymer ?
#
loop_
_entity_poly.entity_id
_entity_poly.type
_entity_poly.pdbx_seq_one_letter_code
_entity_poly.pdbx_strand_id
1 'polypeptide(L)'
;MRLKIFSFALFFMLASNAVAAELTIPDDKAVIQFDTKLGVVTFAHAKHAGLSITECTTCHHKMEPGDTIVKPCHECHQHKSDENAPKTKKAFHTRCTGCHEYTVAGGQHAGPVKKKCRLCHIKPAKK
;
A
#
# COMPACT_ATOMS: atom_id res chain seq x y z
N MET A 1 -33.55 -5.44 -61.71
CA MET A 1 -32.37 -4.54 -61.75
C MET A 1 -31.94 -4.24 -60.33
N ARG A 2 -30.82 -4.85 -59.91
CA ARG A 2 -29.80 -4.39 -58.94
C ARG A 2 -30.33 -3.72 -57.65
N LEU A 3 -30.43 -4.49 -56.56
CA LEU A 3 -29.37 -4.65 -55.54
C LEU A 3 -29.07 -3.35 -54.79
N LYS A 4 -29.45 -3.29 -53.52
CA LYS A 4 -28.72 -2.63 -52.42
C LYS A 4 -29.23 -3.20 -51.10
N ILE A 5 -28.74 -4.40 -50.80
CA ILE A 5 -28.78 -5.00 -49.47
C ILE A 5 -27.94 -4.06 -48.60
N PHE A 6 -28.59 -3.21 -47.81
CA PHE A 6 -27.90 -2.45 -46.76
C PHE A 6 -27.57 -3.44 -45.64
N SER A 7 -26.43 -4.11 -45.78
CA SER A 7 -25.81 -4.88 -44.71
C SER A 7 -25.49 -3.94 -43.56
N PHE A 8 -26.41 -3.81 -42.61
CA PHE A 8 -26.14 -3.25 -41.30
C PHE A 8 -25.39 -4.36 -40.53
N ALA A 9 -24.08 -4.43 -40.74
CA ALA A 9 -23.20 -5.30 -39.96
C ALA A 9 -23.18 -4.75 -38.53
N LEU A 10 -24.08 -5.29 -37.69
CA LEU A 10 -24.13 -5.07 -36.26
C LEU A 10 -22.84 -5.66 -35.67
N PHE A 11 -21.81 -4.84 -35.53
CA PHE A 11 -20.57 -5.20 -34.85
C PHE A 11 -20.90 -5.33 -33.36
N PHE A 12 -21.32 -6.53 -32.95
CA PHE A 12 -21.46 -6.90 -31.55
C PHE A 12 -20.05 -6.87 -30.94
N MET A 13 -19.68 -5.72 -30.39
CA MET A 13 -18.46 -5.57 -29.60
C MET A 13 -18.65 -6.42 -28.34
N LEU A 14 -18.13 -7.64 -28.38
CA LEU A 14 -18.00 -8.52 -27.23
C LEU A 14 -17.16 -7.78 -26.19
N ALA A 15 -17.83 -7.18 -25.21
CA ALA A 15 -17.18 -6.69 -24.01
C ALA A 15 -16.66 -7.91 -23.24
N SER A 16 -15.39 -8.23 -23.45
CA SER A 16 -14.66 -9.18 -22.61
C SER A 16 -14.59 -8.59 -21.20
N ASN A 17 -15.49 -9.03 -20.32
CA ASN A 17 -15.36 -8.82 -18.89
C ASN A 17 -14.28 -9.78 -18.39
N ALA A 18 -13.01 -9.42 -18.60
CA ALA A 18 -11.93 -9.98 -17.81
C ALA A 18 -12.15 -9.46 -16.38
N VAL A 19 -12.74 -10.30 -15.52
CA VAL A 19 -12.72 -10.08 -14.08
C VAL A 19 -11.27 -10.28 -13.67
N ALA A 20 -10.50 -9.20 -13.66
CA ALA A 20 -9.24 -9.18 -12.95
C ALA A 20 -9.57 -9.50 -11.48
N ALA A 21 -8.94 -10.53 -10.94
CA ALA A 21 -9.02 -10.79 -9.50
C ALA A 21 -8.49 -9.55 -8.80
N GLU A 22 -9.40 -8.77 -8.21
CA GLU A 22 -9.02 -7.53 -7.57
C GLU A 22 -8.28 -7.86 -6.27
N LEU A 23 -7.02 -7.45 -6.20
CA LEU A 23 -6.18 -7.64 -5.04
C LEU A 23 -6.71 -6.75 -3.92
N THR A 24 -7.39 -7.36 -2.95
CA THR A 24 -7.98 -6.67 -1.80
C THR A 24 -7.12 -6.84 -0.55
N ILE A 25 -7.33 -5.96 0.43
CA ILE A 25 -6.68 -6.07 1.73
C ILE A 25 -7.39 -7.18 2.52
N PRO A 26 -6.68 -8.22 2.97
CA PRO A 26 -7.27 -9.23 3.85
C PRO A 26 -7.81 -8.60 5.14
N ASP A 27 -8.94 -9.10 5.66
CA ASP A 27 -9.59 -8.55 6.85
C ASP A 27 -8.64 -8.49 8.06
N ASP A 28 -7.83 -9.53 8.26
CA ASP A 28 -6.83 -9.63 9.33
C ASP A 28 -5.61 -8.71 9.12
N LYS A 29 -5.57 -8.00 7.99
CA LYS A 29 -4.54 -7.02 7.62
C LYS A 29 -5.09 -5.61 7.46
N ALA A 30 -6.35 -5.35 7.80
CA ALA A 30 -6.91 -3.99 7.78
C ALA A 30 -6.19 -3.06 8.79
N VAL A 31 -5.70 -3.62 9.90
CA VAL A 31 -4.83 -2.98 10.87
C VAL A 31 -3.67 -3.92 11.19
N ILE A 32 -2.44 -3.41 11.10
CA ILE A 32 -1.23 -4.18 11.36
C ILE A 32 -0.53 -3.59 12.56
N GLN A 33 -0.06 -4.44 13.47
CA GLN A 33 0.75 -4.03 14.62
C GLN A 33 2.19 -4.50 14.44
N PHE A 34 3.13 -3.61 14.76
CA PHE A 34 4.55 -3.93 14.81
C PHE A 34 5.05 -3.77 16.23
N ASP A 35 5.44 -4.89 16.84
CA ASP A 35 6.11 -4.90 18.13
C ASP A 35 7.57 -4.44 17.98
N THR A 36 7.94 -3.42 18.74
CA THR A 36 9.30 -2.91 18.74
C THR A 36 9.78 -2.69 20.16
N LYS A 37 11.10 -2.60 20.34
CA LYS A 37 11.72 -2.29 21.64
C LYS A 37 11.27 -0.94 22.23
N LEU A 38 10.72 -0.03 21.42
CA LEU A 38 10.28 1.29 21.87
C LEU A 38 8.78 1.36 22.20
N GLY A 39 8.01 0.33 21.84
CA GLY A 39 6.56 0.29 21.94
C GLY A 39 5.92 -0.31 20.69
N VAL A 40 4.60 -0.47 20.73
CA VAL A 40 3.80 -0.98 19.61
C VAL A 40 3.56 0.16 18.63
N VAL A 41 3.76 -0.12 17.34
CA VAL A 41 3.35 0.76 16.24
C VAL A 41 2.12 0.17 15.58
N THR A 42 1.00 0.90 15.60
CA THR A 42 -0.22 0.51 14.91
C THR A 42 -0.28 1.18 13.54
N PHE A 43 -0.34 0.37 12.49
CA PHE A 43 -0.50 0.81 11.11
C PHE A 43 -1.91 0.49 10.62
N ALA A 44 -2.73 1.52 10.43
CA ALA A 44 -4.06 1.38 9.84
C ALA A 44 -3.94 1.20 8.32
N HIS A 45 -3.69 -0.04 7.88
CA HIS A 45 -3.40 -0.38 6.49
C HIS A 45 -4.56 -0.02 5.55
N ALA A 46 -5.79 -0.37 5.90
CA ALA A 46 -6.99 -0.02 5.12
C ALA A 46 -7.15 1.49 4.93
N LYS A 47 -6.87 2.27 5.98
CA LYS A 47 -6.90 3.75 5.90
C LYS A 47 -5.86 4.28 4.93
N HIS A 48 -4.64 3.73 4.94
CA HIS A 48 -3.59 4.21 4.06
C HIS A 48 -3.86 3.83 2.61
N ALA A 49 -4.34 2.62 2.34
CA ALA A 49 -4.68 2.21 0.98
C ALA A 49 -5.87 2.98 0.39
N GLY A 50 -6.78 3.48 1.24
CA GLY A 50 -7.90 4.32 0.81
C GLY A 50 -7.55 5.79 0.59
N LEU A 51 -6.27 6.20 0.72
CA LEU A 51 -5.89 7.58 0.42
C LEU A 51 -5.82 7.77 -1.10
N SER A 52 -6.37 8.89 -1.58
CA SER A 52 -6.37 9.23 -3.01
C SER A 52 -4.97 9.49 -3.61
N ILE A 53 -3.93 9.52 -2.77
CA ILE A 53 -2.54 9.78 -3.16
C ILE A 53 -1.66 8.52 -3.06
N THR A 54 -2.27 7.35 -2.84
CA THR A 54 -1.55 6.09 -2.67
C THR A 54 -2.16 5.00 -3.53
N GLU A 55 -1.27 4.23 -4.14
CA GLU A 55 -1.58 2.97 -4.81
C GLU A 55 -0.97 1.81 -4.00
N CYS A 56 -1.44 0.57 -4.20
CA CYS A 56 -0.85 -0.61 -3.55
C CYS A 56 0.68 -0.69 -3.74
N THR A 57 1.14 -0.33 -4.94
CA THR A 57 2.56 -0.31 -5.34
C THR A 57 3.37 0.83 -4.70
N THR A 58 2.72 1.82 -4.09
CA THR A 58 3.40 2.90 -3.35
C THR A 58 4.15 2.36 -2.14
N CYS A 59 3.59 1.33 -1.49
CA CYS A 59 4.19 0.63 -0.36
C CYS A 59 4.72 -0.75 -0.77
N HIS A 60 3.94 -1.52 -1.50
CA HIS A 60 4.35 -2.80 -2.06
C HIS A 60 5.09 -2.60 -3.38
N HIS A 61 6.24 -1.92 -3.30
CA HIS A 61 7.05 -1.47 -4.43
C HIS A 61 7.75 -2.60 -5.23
N LYS A 62 7.39 -3.85 -4.96
CA LYS A 62 7.82 -5.06 -5.69
C LYS A 62 6.63 -5.88 -6.18
N MET A 63 5.42 -5.36 -6.01
CA MET A 63 4.21 -5.94 -6.57
C MET A 63 4.21 -5.70 -8.08
N GLU A 64 3.98 -6.76 -8.83
CA GLU A 64 3.85 -6.74 -10.28
C GLU A 64 2.38 -6.97 -10.70
N PRO A 65 1.98 -6.52 -11.90
CA PRO A 65 0.65 -6.80 -12.42
C PRO A 65 0.37 -8.32 -12.49
N GLY A 66 -0.73 -8.75 -11.88
CA GLY A 66 -1.12 -10.16 -11.82
C GLY A 66 -0.70 -10.89 -10.54
N ASP A 67 0.05 -10.22 -9.64
CA ASP A 67 0.30 -10.76 -8.31
C ASP A 67 -1.00 -10.95 -7.53
N THR A 68 -1.18 -12.15 -6.98
CA THR A 68 -2.34 -12.51 -6.12
C THR A 68 -1.98 -12.54 -4.64
N ILE A 69 -0.69 -12.53 -4.31
CA ILE A 69 -0.17 -12.58 -2.94
C ILE A 69 0.93 -11.54 -2.82
N VAL A 70 0.87 -10.75 -1.74
CA VAL A 70 1.85 -9.70 -1.46
C VAL A 70 2.68 -10.03 -0.24
N LYS A 71 4.00 -9.87 -0.40
CA LYS A 71 4.97 -10.15 0.65
C LYS A 71 5.00 -9.03 1.71
N PRO A 72 5.12 -9.35 3.00
CA PRO A 72 5.30 -8.35 4.04
C PRO A 72 6.67 -7.70 3.93
N CYS A 73 6.78 -6.44 4.36
CA CYS A 73 8.03 -5.67 4.24
C CYS A 73 9.24 -6.37 4.87
N HIS A 74 9.03 -7.05 6.00
CA HIS A 74 10.08 -7.72 6.78
C HIS A 74 10.67 -8.96 6.11
N GLU A 75 10.05 -9.48 5.04
CA GLU A 75 10.61 -10.60 4.29
C GLU A 75 11.97 -10.21 3.70
N CYS A 76 12.06 -9.01 3.12
CA CYS A 76 13.30 -8.45 2.56
C CYS A 76 13.93 -7.38 3.47
N HIS A 77 13.14 -6.46 4.03
CA HIS A 77 13.64 -5.41 4.93
C HIS A 77 13.81 -5.93 6.35
N GLN A 78 14.85 -6.74 6.57
CA GLN A 78 15.13 -7.37 7.84
C GLN A 78 15.89 -6.45 8.81
N HIS A 79 16.00 -6.85 10.08
CA HIS A 79 16.76 -6.11 11.09
C HIS A 79 18.27 -6.11 10.80
N LYS A 80 18.78 -7.27 10.38
CA LYS A 80 20.12 -7.38 9.80
C LYS A 80 20.03 -6.90 8.36
N SER A 81 21.04 -6.17 7.90
CA SER A 81 21.03 -5.72 6.50
C SER A 81 21.28 -6.92 5.62
N ASP A 82 20.51 -7.05 4.57
CA ASP A 82 20.90 -7.75 3.36
C ASP A 82 21.51 -6.71 2.40
N GLU A 83 22.31 -7.17 1.45
CA GLU A 83 22.84 -6.38 0.33
C GLU A 83 21.69 -5.84 -0.55
N ASN A 84 20.58 -6.58 -0.59
CA ASN A 84 19.47 -6.35 -1.50
C ASN A 84 18.36 -5.42 -0.95
N ALA A 85 18.42 -5.06 0.33
CA ALA A 85 17.40 -4.21 0.94
C ALA A 85 17.90 -3.41 2.16
N PRO A 86 17.45 -2.15 2.33
CA PRO A 86 17.73 -1.41 3.55
C PRO A 86 17.08 -2.08 4.76
N LYS A 87 17.76 -2.01 5.92
CA LYS A 87 17.24 -2.50 7.20
C LYS A 87 15.83 -1.99 7.48
N THR A 88 15.00 -2.79 8.15
CA THR A 88 13.62 -2.46 8.54
C THR A 88 13.46 -1.04 9.08
N LYS A 89 14.32 -0.67 10.04
CA LYS A 89 14.29 0.65 10.68
C LYS A 89 14.44 1.75 9.64
N LYS A 90 15.37 1.63 8.69
CA LYS A 90 15.58 2.63 7.65
C LYS A 90 14.39 2.65 6.68
N ALA A 91 13.92 1.49 6.22
CA ALA A 91 12.79 1.40 5.31
C ALA A 91 11.54 2.13 5.85
N PHE A 92 11.14 1.83 7.09
CA PHE A 92 9.95 2.43 7.70
C PHE A 92 10.13 3.91 8.03
N HIS A 93 11.26 4.32 8.64
CA HIS A 93 11.50 5.72 8.95
C HIS A 93 11.80 6.58 7.71
N THR A 94 12.07 5.99 6.55
CA THR A 94 12.11 6.73 5.29
C THR A 94 10.71 6.84 4.70
N ARG A 95 10.02 5.71 4.49
CA ARG A 95 8.75 5.68 3.76
C ARG A 95 7.60 6.31 4.56
N CYS A 96 7.41 5.93 5.82
CA CYS A 96 6.27 6.37 6.62
C CYS A 96 6.38 7.84 6.96
N THR A 97 7.47 8.26 7.63
CA THR A 97 7.61 9.67 8.03
C THR A 97 7.86 10.57 6.84
N GLY A 98 8.54 10.09 5.78
CA GLY A 98 8.76 10.90 4.58
C GLY A 98 7.46 11.24 3.87
N CYS A 99 6.55 10.27 3.75
CA CYS A 99 5.22 10.53 3.19
C CYS A 99 4.42 11.50 4.06
N HIS A 100 4.43 11.31 5.38
CA HIS A 100 3.74 12.22 6.30
C HIS A 100 4.32 13.65 6.25
N GLU A 101 5.65 13.78 6.20
CA GLU A 101 6.32 15.08 6.07
C GLU A 101 5.93 15.79 4.78
N TYR A 102 5.89 15.06 3.66
CA TYR A 102 5.43 15.57 2.37
C TYR A 102 3.98 16.07 2.45
N THR A 103 3.07 15.26 3.00
CA THR A 103 1.65 15.62 3.15
C THR A 103 1.48 16.85 4.04
N VAL A 104 2.22 16.95 5.16
CA VAL A 104 2.20 18.12 6.04
C VAL A 104 2.78 19.36 5.35
N ALA A 105 3.86 19.22 4.60
CA ALA A 105 4.44 20.33 3.83
C ALA A 105 3.48 20.85 2.74
N GLY A 106 2.62 19.98 2.20
CA GLY A 106 1.53 20.34 1.29
C GLY A 106 0.30 20.97 1.97
N GLY A 107 0.36 21.25 3.28
CA GLY A 107 -0.75 21.86 4.03
C GLY A 107 -1.86 20.90 4.45
N GLN A 108 -1.64 19.58 4.31
CA GLN A 108 -2.60 18.56 4.69
C GLN A 108 -2.25 17.91 6.03
N HIS A 109 -3.24 17.29 6.68
CA HIS A 109 -3.02 16.52 7.89
C HIS A 109 -2.46 15.14 7.55
N ALA A 110 -1.44 14.72 8.31
CA ALA A 110 -0.87 13.38 8.20
C ALA A 110 -0.61 12.77 9.57
N GLY A 111 -0.17 11.52 9.59
CA GLY A 111 0.32 10.88 10.81
C GLY A 111 1.63 11.48 11.32
N PRO A 112 2.26 10.85 12.33
CA PRO A 112 3.45 11.41 12.95
C PRO A 112 4.65 11.52 12.01
N VAL A 113 5.42 12.60 12.17
CA VAL A 113 6.62 12.92 11.38
C VAL A 113 7.92 12.56 12.15
N LYS A 114 9.09 12.80 11.55
CA LYS A 114 10.38 12.53 12.22
C LYS A 114 10.48 13.26 13.56
N LYS A 115 11.29 12.70 14.45
CA LYS A 115 11.54 13.18 15.83
C LYS A 115 10.31 13.15 16.76
N LYS A 116 9.13 12.72 16.30
CA LYS A 116 7.94 12.48 17.14
C LYS A 116 7.79 11.00 17.51
N CYS A 117 8.86 10.39 18.00
CA CYS A 117 8.98 8.92 18.15
C CYS A 117 7.83 8.29 18.95
N ARG A 118 7.38 8.96 20.02
CA ARG A 118 6.33 8.48 20.94
C ARG A 118 4.90 8.55 20.37
N LEU A 119 4.72 9.17 19.21
CA LEU A 119 3.41 9.20 18.54
C LEU A 119 3.19 7.98 17.63
N CYS A 120 4.28 7.34 17.18
CA CYS A 120 4.21 6.03 16.52
C CYS A 120 4.45 4.89 17.51
N HIS A 121 5.50 5.00 18.33
CA HIS A 121 5.89 3.96 19.28
C HIS A 121 5.18 4.16 20.61
N ILE A 122 4.01 3.55 20.75
CA ILE A 122 3.20 3.65 21.96
C ILE A 122 3.67 2.59 22.95
N LYS A 123 4.20 3.03 24.10
CA LYS A 123 4.50 2.11 25.19
C LYS A 123 3.16 1.62 25.77
N PRO A 124 3.00 0.32 26.05
CA PRO A 124 1.84 -0.15 26.78
C PRO A 124 1.76 0.60 28.12
N ALA A 125 0.54 0.94 28.53
CA ALA A 125 0.32 1.58 29.82
C ALA A 125 0.95 0.71 30.91
N LYS A 126 1.76 1.32 31.79
CA LYS A 126 2.20 0.62 33.00
C LYS A 126 0.95 0.34 33.82
N LYS A 127 0.68 -0.93 34.08
CA LYS A 127 -0.31 -1.36 35.08
C LYS A 127 0.16 -0.93 36.46
#